data_AF-A0AB74HK50-F1
#
_entry.id   AF-A0AB74HK50-F1
#
_cell.length_a   1.000
_cell.length_b   1.000
_cell.length_c   1.000
_cell.angle_alpha   90.00
_cell.angle_beta   90.00
_cell.angle_gamma   90.00
#
_symmetry.space_group_name_H-M   'P 1'
#
loop_
_entity.id
_entity.type
_entity.pdbx_description
1 polymer ?
#
loop_
_entity_poly.entity_id
_entity_poly.type
_entity_poly.pdbx_seq_one_letter_code
_entity_poly.pdbx_strand_id
1 'polypeptide(L)'
;MFDTKKVLISSSLAFSLIMGGASAYANETDTISSKDKALTEAFEPNIESLHDSIDFEGAPASSPMQFSTASAWDTVNIPFIQIVDLAEGSSSISGTTTKVNSSGKTKGLKITTTTSVTNSVKNHDTNKIVAGSKSMAIAKFTCNSSASIANTSKKQRYSSLSIHTATNQGVLYSKNTVRYAIF
;
A
#
# COMPACT_ATOMS: atom_id res chain seq x y z
N MET A 1 -15.54 53.50 11.64
CA MET A 1 -15.05 52.47 10.70
C MET A 1 -13.96 51.71 11.44
N PHE A 2 -14.04 50.43 11.76
CA PHE A 2 -14.63 49.29 11.06
C PHE A 2 -15.42 48.36 12.01
N ASP A 3 -16.53 47.85 11.50
CA ASP A 3 -17.31 46.72 12.01
C ASP A 3 -16.61 45.42 11.57
N THR A 4 -16.49 44.42 12.45
CA THR A 4 -16.05 43.08 12.05
C THR A 4 -16.81 42.04 12.85
N LYS A 5 -17.87 41.54 12.20
CA LYS A 5 -18.65 40.36 12.60
C LYS A 5 -17.73 39.17 12.82
N LYS A 6 -17.70 38.63 14.04
CA LYS A 6 -17.07 37.34 14.32
C LYS A 6 -18.00 36.22 13.85
N VAL A 7 -17.59 35.51 12.81
CA VAL A 7 -18.22 34.30 12.31
C VAL A 7 -17.92 33.16 13.28
N LEU A 8 -18.96 32.60 13.89
CA LEU A 8 -18.89 31.41 14.73
C LEU A 8 -18.91 30.19 13.80
N ILE A 9 -17.75 29.58 13.53
CA ILE A 9 -17.70 28.31 12.80
C ILE A 9 -17.95 27.19 13.83
N SER A 10 -19.19 26.70 13.87
CA SER A 10 -19.58 25.50 14.62
C SER A 10 -19.09 24.26 13.88
N SER A 11 -17.98 23.67 14.32
CA SER A 11 -17.54 22.36 13.86
C SER A 11 -18.18 21.27 14.73
N SER A 12 -19.37 20.80 14.34
CA SER A 12 -19.99 19.62 14.90
C SER A 12 -19.33 18.36 14.31
N LEU A 13 -18.39 17.75 15.06
CA LEU A 13 -17.91 16.40 14.79
C LEU A 13 -18.79 15.41 15.56
N ALA A 14 -19.69 14.73 14.84
CA ALA A 14 -20.47 13.63 15.38
C ALA A 14 -19.62 12.36 15.42
N PHE A 15 -19.31 11.86 16.62
CA PHE A 15 -18.74 10.54 16.83
C PHE A 15 -19.87 9.51 16.96
N SER A 16 -19.94 8.55 16.05
CA SER A 16 -20.74 7.34 16.20
C SER A 16 -19.87 6.24 16.81
N LEU A 17 -20.14 5.91 18.06
CA LEU A 17 -19.52 4.82 18.81
C LEU A 17 -20.45 3.60 18.71
N ILE A 18 -20.06 2.54 18.02
CA ILE A 18 -20.74 1.25 18.07
C ILE A 18 -19.85 0.25 18.83
N MET A 19 -20.29 -0.09 20.04
CA MET A 19 -19.76 -1.13 20.91
C MET A 19 -20.15 -2.53 20.41
N GLY A 20 -19.22 -3.50 20.52
CA GLY A 20 -19.58 -4.92 20.51
C GLY A 20 -18.40 -5.89 20.34
N GLY A 21 -17.81 -6.34 21.45
CA GLY A 21 -17.17 -7.67 21.53
C GLY A 21 -15.66 -7.72 21.79
N ALA A 22 -15.31 -8.11 23.02
CA ALA A 22 -14.04 -8.67 23.49
C ALA A 22 -12.77 -7.77 23.50
N SER A 23 -12.34 -7.52 24.74
CA SER A 23 -11.21 -6.76 25.24
C SER A 23 -9.88 -6.95 24.51
N ALA A 24 -9.31 -5.85 24.01
CA ALA A 24 -7.88 -5.64 23.99
C ALA A 24 -7.59 -4.33 24.71
N TYR A 25 -7.25 -4.42 25.99
CA TYR A 25 -6.64 -3.31 26.70
C TYR A 25 -5.23 -3.12 26.15
N ALA A 26 -5.09 -2.26 25.14
CA ALA A 26 -3.80 -1.69 24.79
C ALA A 26 -3.50 -0.60 25.83
N ASN A 27 -2.88 -0.98 26.95
CA ASN A 27 -2.28 0.00 27.85
C ASN A 27 -0.80 0.17 27.44
N GLU A 28 -0.60 0.78 26.28
CA GLU A 28 0.64 1.47 25.89
C GLU A 28 0.18 2.78 25.28
N THR A 29 0.33 3.87 26.05
CA THR A 29 -0.03 5.24 25.67
C THR A 29 0.99 5.80 24.67
N ASP A 30 1.19 5.11 23.57
CA ASP A 30 1.92 5.60 22.41
C ASP A 30 0.90 6.17 21.43
N THR A 31 0.41 7.37 21.76
CA THR A 31 -0.40 8.17 20.83
C THR A 31 0.38 8.36 19.54
N ILE A 32 -0.09 7.73 18.45
CA ILE A 32 0.49 7.87 17.11
C ILE A 32 0.58 9.35 16.76
N SER A 33 1.79 9.82 16.44
CA SER A 33 2.03 11.22 16.13
C SER A 33 1.26 11.62 14.87
N SER A 34 0.57 12.77 14.89
CA SER A 34 -0.06 13.32 13.68
C SER A 34 0.95 13.56 12.56
N LYS A 35 2.23 13.75 12.90
CA LYS A 35 3.35 13.84 11.96
C LYS A 35 3.56 12.55 11.18
N ASP A 36 3.41 11.39 11.82
CA ASP A 36 3.57 10.08 11.19
C ASP A 36 2.48 9.82 10.14
N LYS A 37 1.22 10.16 10.47
CA LYS A 37 0.14 10.11 9.49
C LYS A 37 0.38 11.04 8.30
N ALA A 38 0.76 12.29 8.59
CA ALA A 38 1.01 13.30 7.56
C ALA A 38 2.16 12.92 6.61
N LEU A 39 3.26 12.33 7.12
CA LEU A 39 4.39 11.87 6.30
C LEU A 39 3.99 10.83 5.26
N THR A 40 3.13 9.89 5.64
CA THR A 40 2.65 8.85 4.73
C THR A 40 1.61 9.36 3.74
N GLU A 41 0.76 10.31 4.16
CA GLU A 41 -0.20 11.00 3.28
C GLU A 41 0.50 11.85 2.22
N ALA A 42 1.56 12.56 2.61
CA ALA A 42 2.34 13.43 1.73
C ALA A 42 3.22 12.66 0.72
N PHE A 43 3.44 11.35 0.93
CA PHE A 43 4.19 10.55 -0.02
C PHE A 43 3.36 10.25 -1.27
N GLU A 44 3.70 10.87 -2.39
CA GLU A 44 3.07 10.64 -3.69
C GLU A 44 3.99 9.81 -4.59
N PRO A 45 3.74 8.51 -4.76
CA PRO A 45 4.57 7.70 -5.65
C PRO A 45 4.32 8.03 -7.12
N ASN A 46 5.39 8.22 -7.89
CA ASN A 46 5.32 8.30 -9.35
C ASN A 46 5.19 6.88 -9.95
N ILE A 47 3.94 6.41 -10.06
CA ILE A 47 3.61 5.07 -10.55
C ILE A 47 4.11 4.84 -11.99
N GLU A 48 4.03 5.84 -12.86
CA GLU A 48 4.43 5.72 -14.27
C GLU A 48 5.94 5.52 -14.40
N SER A 49 6.73 6.40 -13.77
CA SER A 49 8.19 6.29 -13.78
C SER A 49 8.68 4.98 -13.17
N LEU A 50 8.02 4.49 -12.11
CA LEU A 50 8.34 3.20 -11.50
C LEU A 50 8.00 2.02 -12.42
N HIS A 51 6.94 2.12 -13.22
CA HIS A 51 6.60 1.15 -14.26
C HIS A 51 7.54 1.17 -15.46
N ASP A 52 8.17 2.31 -15.74
CA ASP A 52 9.15 2.45 -16.82
C ASP A 52 10.55 1.99 -16.38
N SER A 53 10.81 2.00 -15.07
CA SER A 53 12.03 1.43 -14.45
C SER A 53 11.99 -0.10 -14.36
N ILE A 54 10.91 -0.73 -14.81
CA ILE A 54 10.71 -2.18 -14.79
C ILE A 54 11.07 -2.74 -16.18
N ASP A 55 12.20 -3.42 -16.28
CA ASP A 55 12.57 -4.18 -17.47
C ASP A 55 11.76 -5.49 -17.56
N PHE A 56 10.97 -5.61 -18.62
CA PHE A 56 10.28 -6.86 -18.97
C PHE A 56 11.20 -7.87 -19.69
N GLU A 57 12.36 -7.40 -20.15
CA GLU A 57 13.40 -8.14 -20.87
C GLU A 57 14.09 -9.13 -19.92
N GLY A 58 13.44 -10.26 -19.65
CA GLY A 58 14.00 -11.33 -18.81
C GLY A 58 12.99 -12.25 -18.15
N ALA A 59 11.69 -11.93 -18.18
CA ALA A 59 10.65 -12.84 -17.67
C ALA A 59 10.42 -14.00 -18.66
N PRO A 60 10.75 -15.26 -18.32
CA PRO A 60 10.60 -16.38 -19.24
C PRO A 60 9.11 -16.56 -19.63
N ALA A 61 8.85 -16.54 -20.94
CA ALA A 61 7.52 -16.66 -21.56
C ALA A 61 6.82 -18.02 -21.34
N SER A 62 7.35 -18.89 -20.48
CA SER A 62 6.82 -20.22 -20.22
C SER A 62 6.93 -20.67 -18.75
N SER A 63 7.21 -19.77 -17.80
CA SER A 63 7.16 -20.16 -16.39
C SER A 63 5.70 -20.31 -15.93
N PRO A 64 5.31 -21.47 -15.36
CA PRO A 64 3.98 -21.65 -14.79
C PRO A 64 3.73 -20.55 -13.76
N MET A 65 2.51 -20.02 -13.72
CA MET A 65 2.03 -19.06 -12.72
C MET A 65 2.67 -19.32 -11.36
N GLN A 66 3.71 -18.56 -11.03
CA GLN A 66 4.22 -18.54 -9.68
C GLN A 66 3.33 -17.58 -8.90
N PHE A 67 2.27 -18.12 -8.32
CA PHE A 67 1.75 -17.63 -7.03
C PHE A 67 2.81 -17.90 -5.95
N SER A 68 4.01 -17.35 -6.12
CA SER A 68 5.06 -17.47 -5.12
C SER A 68 4.86 -16.30 -4.16
N THR A 69 4.19 -16.57 -3.04
CA THR A 69 4.47 -15.86 -1.80
C THR A 69 5.97 -16.01 -1.57
N ALA A 70 6.74 -14.97 -1.89
CA ALA A 70 8.14 -14.92 -1.53
C ALA A 70 8.17 -14.80 0.00
N SER A 71 8.14 -15.96 0.65
CA SER A 71 8.52 -16.16 2.03
C SER A 71 10.05 -16.27 2.07
N ALA A 72 10.65 -15.74 3.13
CA ALA A 72 12.08 -15.57 3.44
C ALA A 72 12.55 -14.13 3.14
N TRP A 73 12.71 -13.22 4.11
CA TRP A 73 13.32 -13.38 5.44
C TRP A 73 14.56 -14.27 5.40
N ASP A 74 15.49 -13.96 4.49
CA ASP A 74 16.88 -14.30 4.73
C ASP A 74 17.35 -13.48 5.94
N THR A 75 17.19 -14.09 7.11
CA THR A 75 17.64 -13.54 8.38
C THR A 75 19.15 -13.70 8.41
N VAL A 76 19.87 -12.73 7.84
CA VAL A 76 21.29 -12.56 8.15
C VAL A 76 21.34 -12.03 9.58
N ASN A 77 21.68 -12.92 10.53
CA ASN A 77 21.80 -12.58 11.93
C ASN A 77 23.09 -11.77 12.13
N ILE A 78 23.00 -10.44 11.96
CA ILE A 78 24.05 -9.49 12.34
C ILE A 78 23.73 -9.04 13.77
N PRO A 79 24.63 -9.25 14.74
CA PRO A 79 24.38 -8.81 16.11
C PRO A 79 24.37 -7.27 16.15
N PHE A 80 23.24 -6.70 16.58
CA PHE A 80 23.03 -5.27 16.89
C PHE A 80 23.01 -4.27 15.73
N ILE A 81 22.17 -4.48 14.71
CA ILE A 81 21.30 -3.41 14.17
C ILE A 81 19.96 -4.05 13.86
N GLN A 82 18.97 -3.86 14.73
CA GLN A 82 17.60 -4.28 14.45
C GLN A 82 17.08 -3.36 13.34
N ILE A 83 17.24 -3.73 12.07
CA ILE A 83 16.43 -3.18 10.99
C ILE A 83 15.03 -3.73 11.24
N VAL A 84 14.30 -3.05 12.12
CA VAL A 84 12.92 -3.43 12.42
C VAL A 84 12.11 -3.02 11.20
N ASP A 85 11.71 -3.99 10.38
CA ASP A 85 10.69 -3.75 9.37
C ASP A 85 9.51 -3.05 10.05
N LEU A 86 9.15 -1.86 9.56
CA LEU A 86 8.07 -1.08 10.17
C LEU A 86 6.69 -1.66 9.81
N ALA A 87 6.62 -2.33 8.66
CA ALA A 87 5.43 -2.94 8.12
C ALA A 87 5.77 -4.12 7.21
N GLU A 88 4.80 -5.03 7.07
CA GLU A 88 4.84 -6.12 6.10
C GLU A 88 3.91 -5.81 4.93
N GLY A 89 4.41 -6.02 3.72
CA GLY A 89 3.69 -5.76 2.48
C GLY A 89 3.53 -7.03 1.65
N SER A 90 2.40 -7.19 0.97
CA SER A 90 2.19 -8.24 -0.03
C SER A 90 1.38 -7.73 -1.21
N SER A 91 1.60 -8.35 -2.38
CA SER A 91 0.94 -7.97 -3.63
C SER A 91 0.58 -9.19 -4.46
N SER A 92 -0.51 -9.07 -5.21
CA SER A 92 -0.98 -10.08 -6.14
C SER A 92 -1.57 -9.45 -7.40
N ILE A 93 -1.52 -10.22 -8.48
CA ILE A 93 -2.19 -9.92 -9.75
C ILE A 93 -3.02 -11.14 -10.14
N SER A 94 -4.23 -10.92 -10.63
CA SER A 94 -5.14 -11.96 -11.12
C SER A 94 -5.94 -11.44 -12.30
N GLY A 95 -6.44 -12.35 -13.14
CA GLY A 95 -7.16 -11.99 -14.35
C GLY A 95 -8.33 -12.92 -14.58
N THR A 96 -9.40 -12.35 -15.14
CA THR A 96 -10.53 -13.06 -15.73
C THR A 96 -10.55 -12.76 -17.23
N THR A 97 -11.51 -13.34 -17.94
CA THR A 97 -11.72 -13.06 -19.37
C THR A 97 -12.05 -11.60 -19.68
N THR A 98 -12.47 -10.81 -18.69
CA THR A 98 -12.94 -9.42 -18.90
C THR A 98 -12.16 -8.37 -18.12
N LYS A 99 -11.41 -8.75 -17.07
CA LYS A 99 -10.66 -7.80 -16.23
C LYS A 99 -9.38 -8.42 -15.70
N VAL A 100 -8.36 -7.57 -15.54
CA VAL A 100 -7.17 -7.87 -14.73
C VAL A 100 -7.24 -7.02 -13.48
N ASN A 101 -7.09 -7.65 -12.33
CA ASN A 101 -7.08 -7.03 -11.02
C ASN A 101 -5.70 -7.14 -10.41
N SER A 102 -5.26 -6.05 -9.83
CA SER A 102 -4.08 -5.99 -8.99
C SER A 102 -4.51 -5.62 -7.57
N SER A 103 -3.86 -6.21 -6.57
CA SER A 103 -4.08 -5.88 -5.17
C SER A 103 -2.78 -5.81 -4.39
N GLY A 104 -2.69 -4.84 -3.50
CA GLY A 104 -1.60 -4.66 -2.54
C GLY A 104 -2.17 -4.55 -1.12
N LYS A 105 -1.45 -5.13 -0.17
CA LYS A 105 -1.77 -5.06 1.27
C LYS A 105 -0.54 -4.64 2.05
N THR A 106 -0.71 -3.77 3.03
CA THR A 106 0.34 -3.44 4.01
C THR A 106 -0.21 -3.54 5.41
N LYS A 107 0.56 -4.10 6.34
CA LYS A 107 0.21 -4.22 7.76
C LYS A 107 1.33 -3.65 8.62
N GLY A 108 1.01 -2.77 9.56
CA GLY A 108 1.99 -2.28 10.52
C GLY A 108 2.43 -3.36 11.51
N LEU A 109 3.70 -3.34 11.91
CA LEU A 109 4.26 -4.30 12.86
C LEU A 109 4.18 -3.83 14.32
N LYS A 110 4.03 -2.52 14.55
CA LYS A 110 3.92 -1.89 15.87
C LYS A 110 2.68 -1.01 15.96
N ILE A 111 2.27 -0.67 17.18
CA ILE A 111 1.12 0.21 17.43
C ILE A 111 1.36 1.66 16.99
N THR A 112 2.63 2.10 16.99
CA THR A 112 3.04 3.43 16.53
C THR A 112 3.17 3.54 15.01
N THR A 113 3.22 2.42 14.29
CA THR A 113 3.43 2.43 12.84
C THR A 113 2.20 2.99 12.15
N THR A 114 2.36 4.04 11.35
CA THR A 114 1.37 4.40 10.32
C THR A 114 1.80 3.79 8.99
N THR A 115 0.89 3.10 8.30
CA THR A 115 1.15 2.44 7.02
C THR A 115 0.24 2.95 5.92
N SER A 116 0.73 2.90 4.68
CA SER A 116 -0.11 2.99 3.49
C SER A 116 0.26 1.97 2.44
N VAL A 117 -0.69 1.75 1.55
CA VAL A 117 -0.47 1.02 0.30
C VAL A 117 -1.14 1.75 -0.85
N THR A 118 -0.41 1.90 -1.95
CA THR A 118 -0.95 2.35 -3.24
C THR A 118 -0.64 1.28 -4.25
N ASN A 119 -1.63 0.89 -5.03
CA ASN A 119 -1.51 -0.23 -5.94
C ASN A 119 -1.84 0.18 -7.38
N SER A 120 -1.26 -0.48 -8.37
CA SER A 120 -1.45 -0.15 -9.78
C SER A 120 -1.34 -1.37 -10.69
N VAL A 121 -1.92 -1.25 -11.89
CA VAL A 121 -1.80 -2.23 -12.96
C VAL A 121 -1.44 -1.53 -14.28
N LYS A 122 -0.46 -2.08 -15.01
CA LYS A 122 -0.06 -1.64 -16.36
C LYS A 122 -0.31 -2.76 -17.36
N ASN A 123 -0.89 -2.43 -18.51
CA ASN A 123 -0.95 -3.28 -19.68
C ASN A 123 0.17 -2.83 -20.64
N HIS A 124 1.14 -3.71 -20.90
CA HIS A 124 2.33 -3.37 -21.69
C HIS A 124 2.09 -3.35 -23.20
N ASP A 125 1.01 -3.97 -23.68
CA ASP A 125 0.70 -4.00 -25.11
C ASP A 125 -0.09 -2.76 -25.55
N THR A 126 -0.80 -2.13 -24.61
CA THR A 126 -1.56 -0.88 -24.83
C THR A 126 -0.95 0.34 -24.15
N ASN A 127 0.14 0.16 -23.39
CA ASN A 127 0.75 1.17 -22.52
C ASN A 127 -0.22 1.86 -21.55
N LYS A 128 -1.35 1.22 -21.24
CA LYS A 128 -2.35 1.78 -20.34
C LYS A 128 -2.00 1.45 -18.89
N ILE A 129 -2.00 2.46 -18.03
CA ILE A 129 -1.76 2.34 -16.58
C ILE A 129 -3.03 2.76 -15.84
N VAL A 130 -3.41 2.00 -14.81
CA VAL A 130 -4.48 2.36 -13.88
C VAL A 130 -3.95 2.25 -12.47
N ALA A 131 -4.02 3.35 -11.73
CA ALA A 131 -3.73 3.39 -10.30
C ALA A 131 -5.01 3.18 -9.47
N GLY A 132 -4.87 2.47 -8.37
CA GLY A 132 -5.86 2.35 -7.31
C GLY A 132 -5.71 3.47 -6.29
N SER A 133 -6.76 3.66 -5.49
CA SER A 133 -6.71 4.64 -4.39
C SER A 133 -5.69 4.22 -3.33
N LYS A 134 -4.95 5.18 -2.79
CA LYS A 134 -4.12 4.99 -1.61
C LYS A 134 -5.02 4.61 -0.42
N SER A 135 -4.63 3.57 0.31
CA SER A 135 -5.28 3.14 1.55
C SER A 135 -4.31 3.27 2.71
N MET A 136 -4.82 3.66 3.88
CA MET A 136 -4.02 3.91 5.08
C MET A 136 -4.58 3.19 6.29
N ALA A 137 -3.66 2.71 7.13
CA ALA A 137 -3.97 2.07 8.39
C ALA A 137 -2.93 2.46 9.44
N ILE A 138 -3.36 2.53 10.69
CA ILE A 138 -2.50 2.86 11.82
C ILE A 138 -2.32 1.61 12.68
N ALA A 139 -1.25 1.53 13.45
CA ALA A 139 -0.95 0.40 14.31
C ALA A 139 -0.84 -0.92 13.52
N LYS A 140 -1.25 -2.03 14.14
CA LYS A 140 -1.22 -3.38 13.55
C LYS A 140 -2.35 -3.64 12.54
N PHE A 141 -3.10 -2.60 12.15
CA PHE A 141 -4.16 -2.74 11.16
C PHE A 141 -3.60 -2.88 9.75
N THR A 142 -4.40 -3.53 8.90
CA THR A 142 -4.05 -3.81 7.51
C THR A 142 -4.75 -2.80 6.60
N CYS A 143 -4.00 -2.17 5.71
CA CYS A 143 -4.54 -1.40 4.59
C CYS A 143 -4.49 -2.22 3.30
N ASN A 144 -5.45 -1.98 2.40
CA ASN A 144 -5.58 -2.69 1.13
C ASN A 144 -5.83 -1.67 0.02
N SER A 145 -5.12 -1.79 -1.11
CA SER A 145 -5.36 -0.99 -2.31
C SER A 145 -5.49 -1.93 -3.50
N SER A 146 -6.42 -1.62 -4.40
CA SER A 146 -6.69 -2.42 -5.59
C SER A 146 -6.82 -1.54 -6.82
N ALA A 147 -6.41 -2.08 -7.96
CA ALA A 147 -6.53 -1.45 -9.27
C ALA A 147 -7.07 -2.48 -10.27
N SER A 148 -7.84 -2.03 -11.26
CA SER A 148 -8.43 -2.92 -12.26
C SER A 148 -8.36 -2.31 -13.65
N ILE A 149 -8.02 -3.14 -14.64
CA ILE A 149 -7.98 -2.77 -16.05
C ILE A 149 -8.79 -3.79 -16.86
N ALA A 150 -9.45 -3.34 -17.92
CA ALA A 150 -10.19 -4.23 -18.81
C ALA A 150 -9.23 -5.25 -19.46
N ASN A 151 -9.63 -6.52 -19.48
CA ASN A 151 -8.94 -7.56 -20.23
C ASN A 151 -9.61 -7.72 -21.59
N THR A 152 -8.86 -7.48 -22.67
CA THR A 152 -9.40 -7.46 -24.03
C THR A 152 -8.89 -8.62 -24.89
N SER A 153 -7.88 -9.36 -24.44
CA SER A 153 -7.27 -10.45 -25.19
C SER A 153 -6.60 -11.47 -24.26
N LYS A 154 -6.52 -12.73 -24.70
CA LYS A 154 -5.92 -13.86 -23.97
C LYS A 154 -4.39 -13.97 -24.09
N LYS A 155 -3.73 -12.93 -24.63
CA LYS A 155 -2.27 -12.87 -24.75
C LYS A 155 -1.77 -11.45 -24.49
N GLN A 156 -2.26 -10.82 -23.42
CA GLN A 156 -1.75 -9.50 -23.03
C GLN A 156 -0.86 -9.61 -21.80
N ARG A 157 0.19 -8.79 -21.78
CA ARG A 157 1.19 -8.71 -20.71
C ARG A 157 0.80 -7.62 -19.73
N TYR A 158 0.76 -8.00 -18.46
CA TYR A 158 0.41 -7.10 -17.37
C TYR A 158 1.47 -7.13 -16.28
N SER A 159 1.72 -5.97 -15.69
CA SER A 159 2.44 -5.84 -14.44
C SER A 159 1.55 -5.19 -13.39
N SER A 160 1.80 -5.57 -12.15
CA SER A 160 1.20 -5.05 -10.95
C SER A 160 2.30 -4.49 -10.09
N LEU A 161 2.16 -3.24 -9.67
CA LEU A 161 3.10 -2.58 -8.75
C LEU A 161 2.32 -2.08 -7.55
N SER A 162 2.71 -2.56 -6.36
CA SER A 162 2.24 -2.00 -5.09
C SER A 162 3.38 -1.30 -4.38
N ILE A 163 3.08 -0.15 -3.80
CA ILE A 163 4.01 0.67 -3.04
C ILE A 163 3.50 0.70 -1.61
N HIS A 164 4.32 0.13 -0.74
CA HIS A 164 4.07 0.00 0.68
C HIS A 164 4.88 1.07 1.37
N THR A 165 4.22 1.93 2.14
CA THR A 165 4.94 2.90 2.98
C THR A 165 4.57 2.69 4.43
N ALA A 166 5.52 2.99 5.30
CA ALA A 166 5.33 2.96 6.73
C ALA A 166 6.18 4.04 7.38
N THR A 167 5.73 4.59 8.50
CA THR A 167 6.55 5.51 9.29
C THR A 167 6.37 5.27 10.77
N ASN A 168 7.45 5.51 11.50
CA ASN A 168 7.51 5.46 12.96
C ASN A 168 8.53 6.49 13.43
N GLN A 169 8.15 7.34 14.39
CA GLN A 169 9.04 8.39 14.92
C GLN A 169 9.59 9.32 13.82
N GLY A 170 8.80 9.57 12.77
CA GLY A 170 9.20 10.39 11.63
C GLY A 170 10.17 9.75 10.63
N VAL A 171 10.53 8.48 10.79
CA VAL A 171 11.35 7.75 9.80
C VAL A 171 10.44 7.10 8.77
N LEU A 172 10.47 7.58 7.53
CA LEU A 172 9.72 7.01 6.42
C LEU A 172 10.43 5.80 5.82
N TYR A 173 9.73 4.68 5.78
CA TYR A 173 10.08 3.45 5.08
C TYR A 173 9.18 3.31 3.85
N SER A 174 9.78 2.95 2.71
CA SER A 174 9.03 2.61 1.50
C SER A 174 9.61 1.37 0.84
N LYS A 175 8.73 0.46 0.41
CA LYS A 175 9.10 -0.74 -0.35
C LYS A 175 8.13 -0.93 -1.50
N ASN A 176 8.66 -1.34 -2.64
CA ASN A 176 7.88 -1.64 -3.83
C ASN A 176 7.84 -3.15 -4.04
N THR A 177 6.67 -3.66 -4.43
CA THR A 177 6.46 -5.07 -4.78
C THR A 177 5.89 -5.14 -6.18
N VAL A 178 6.52 -5.95 -7.03
CA VAL A 178 6.13 -6.11 -8.43
C VAL A 178 5.72 -7.56 -8.72
N ARG A 179 4.65 -7.74 -9.49
CA ARG A 179 4.18 -9.03 -9.99
C ARG A 179 3.87 -8.95 -11.48
N TYR A 180 4.14 -10.02 -12.22
CA TYR A 180 3.89 -10.10 -13.66
C TYR A 180 2.91 -11.23 -13.96
N ALA A 181 2.06 -11.00 -14.96
CA ALA A 181 1.18 -12.03 -15.49
C ALA A 181 0.91 -11.81 -16.98
N ILE A 182 0.62 -12.93 -17.66
CA ILE A 182 0.13 -12.96 -19.03
C ILE A 182 -1.23 -13.66 -18.96
N PHE A 183 -2.27 -12.98 -19.44
CA PHE A 183 -3.65 -13.48 -19.45
C PHE A 183 -4.16 -13.64 -20.86
#